data_AF-A0AAX3D1P4-F1
#
_entry.id   AF-A0AAX3D1P4-F1
#
_cell.length_a   1.000
_cell.length_b   1.000
_cell.length_c   1.000
_cell.angle_alpha   90.00
_cell.angle_beta   90.00
_cell.angle_gamma   90.00
#
_symmetry.space_group_name_H-M   'P 1'
#
loop_
_entity.id
_entity.type
_entity.pdbx_description
1 polymer ?
#
loop_
_entity_poly.entity_id
_entity_poly.type
_entity_poly.pdbx_seq_one_letter_code
_entity_poly.pdbx_strand_id
1 'polypeptide(L)'
;MDKQRNEKCSSGNKSVFAWAGGIVVVIGMIWLMVISFITYKTQVMTNQLLDKMSTSLATNPVAQSGAKGNLQDEVKDALKSIADQKLAEERKALYKGWDKANKNTDGRYIYGEPGARFSLINYEDLECPFCKRFKETPKYIVDTATAGAVNWEWRHYPMSFHEPVASKAAAVAECIAEQKGPSAFWAVTDYWFNHTETNGKGFKDADSIPALFEVDQAKYDTCMGSTEVIKRIKQDMEAGSAAGVDGTPTTIVRDNVTGKEVSVVGAQPFSKFVEVIQAMVTDSQKDTSGETSPSQPEK
;
A
#
# COMPACT_ATOMS: atom_id res chain seq x y z
N MET A 1 98.26 4.58 -12.16
CA MET A 1 98.27 6.00 -11.76
C MET A 1 96.99 6.57 -12.34
N ASP A 2 95.96 6.97 -11.61
CA ASP A 2 95.95 7.64 -10.32
C ASP A 2 94.61 7.41 -9.57
N LYS A 3 94.67 7.54 -8.25
CA LYS A 3 93.58 7.56 -7.28
C LYS A 3 92.85 8.90 -7.35
N GLN A 4 91.53 8.89 -7.08
CA GLN A 4 90.71 9.87 -6.32
C GLN A 4 89.25 9.57 -6.70
N ARG A 5 88.40 8.90 -5.93
CA ARG A 5 87.94 9.06 -4.54
C ARG A 5 87.37 10.46 -4.23
N ASN A 6 86.06 10.44 -3.95
CA ASN A 6 85.25 11.42 -3.21
C ASN A 6 84.94 12.74 -3.90
N GLU A 7 83.68 12.89 -4.34
CA GLU A 7 82.71 13.84 -3.76
C GLU A 7 81.37 13.72 -4.49
N LYS A 8 80.27 13.76 -3.72
CA LYS A 8 78.84 13.77 -4.10
C LYS A 8 78.05 12.47 -3.89
N CYS A 9 77.92 12.06 -2.62
CA CYS A 9 76.58 11.83 -2.08
C CYS A 9 76.02 13.22 -1.78
N SER A 10 75.35 13.84 -2.75
CA SER A 10 73.90 13.72 -2.94
C SER A 10 73.17 14.16 -1.67
N SER A 11 72.91 15.46 -1.67
CA SER A 11 71.94 16.18 -0.86
C SER A 11 70.58 15.48 -0.90
N GLY A 12 70.40 14.48 -0.04
CA GLY A 12 69.10 13.92 0.27
C GLY A 12 68.31 14.88 1.16
N ASN A 13 67.01 14.96 0.88
CA ASN A 13 65.97 15.47 1.78
C ASN A 13 65.95 16.97 2.11
N LYS A 14 65.59 17.80 1.14
CA LYS A 14 64.86 19.04 1.43
C LYS A 14 63.50 19.17 0.73
N SER A 15 63.23 18.40 -0.34
CA SER A 15 61.96 18.48 -1.08
C SER A 15 60.86 17.52 -0.58
N VAL A 16 61.21 16.37 -0.02
CA VAL A 16 60.22 15.36 0.43
C VAL A 16 59.45 15.83 1.68
N PHE A 17 60.08 16.59 2.57
CA PHE A 17 59.41 17.16 3.74
C PHE A 17 58.46 18.32 3.41
N ALA A 18 58.67 19.02 2.30
CA ALA A 18 57.80 20.13 1.88
C ALA A 18 56.45 19.62 1.32
N TRP A 19 56.43 18.45 0.66
CA TRP A 19 55.21 17.86 0.10
C TRP A 19 54.35 17.13 1.15
N ALA A 20 54.97 16.52 2.16
CA ALA A 20 54.24 15.88 3.25
C ALA A 20 53.50 16.90 4.14
N GLY A 21 54.10 18.07 4.39
CA GLY A 21 53.46 19.15 5.16
C GLY A 21 52.23 19.73 4.47
N GLY A 22 52.27 19.91 3.14
CA GLY A 22 51.12 20.43 2.37
C GLY A 22 49.91 19.51 2.39
N ILE A 23 50.09 18.20 2.27
CA ILE A 23 48.99 17.22 2.28
C ILE A 23 48.31 17.15 3.65
N VAL A 24 49.08 17.21 4.75
CA VAL A 24 48.52 17.21 6.11
C VAL A 24 47.70 18.48 6.38
N VAL A 25 48.15 19.63 5.87
CA VAL A 25 47.40 20.90 5.99
C VAL A 25 46.09 20.85 5.20
N VAL A 26 46.09 20.32 3.98
CA VAL A 26 44.88 20.20 3.15
C VAL A 26 43.88 19.22 3.75
N ILE A 27 44.32 18.05 4.22
CA ILE A 27 43.44 17.08 4.89
C ILE A 27 42.87 17.68 6.18
N GLY A 28 43.68 18.42 6.96
CA GLY A 28 43.21 19.13 8.15
C GLY A 28 42.16 20.20 7.84
N MET A 29 42.33 20.98 6.78
CA MET A 29 41.34 21.97 6.33
C MET A 29 40.04 21.32 5.86
N ILE A 30 40.11 20.21 5.12
CA ILE A 30 38.91 19.46 4.70
C ILE A 30 38.18 18.90 5.92
N TRP A 31 38.90 18.35 6.91
CA TRP A 31 38.31 17.84 8.15
C TRP A 31 37.62 18.94 8.96
N LEU A 32 38.23 20.13 9.06
CA LEU A 32 37.61 21.29 9.71
C LEU A 32 36.35 21.78 9.00
N MET A 33 36.35 21.78 7.66
CA MET A 33 35.14 22.14 6.89
C MET A 33 34.02 21.11 7.07
N VAL A 34 34.35 19.81 7.11
CA VAL A 34 33.36 18.74 7.35
C VAL A 34 32.79 18.84 8.77
N ILE A 35 33.63 19.04 9.79
CA ILE A 35 33.15 19.27 11.17
C ILE A 35 32.23 20.49 11.21
N SER A 36 32.66 21.61 10.62
CA SER A 36 31.88 22.86 10.61
C SER A 36 30.54 22.69 9.89
N PHE A 37 30.49 21.91 8.81
CA PHE A 37 29.25 21.60 8.11
C PHE A 37 28.32 20.70 8.93
N ILE A 38 28.86 19.71 9.63
CA ILE A 38 28.09 18.83 10.52
C ILE A 38 27.54 19.61 11.71
N THR A 39 28.35 20.44 12.38
CA THR A 39 27.90 21.29 13.51
C THR A 39 26.89 22.33 13.06
N TYR A 40 27.06 22.91 11.86
CA TYR A 40 26.07 23.80 11.26
C TYR A 40 24.74 23.08 11.02
N LYS A 41 24.76 21.88 10.43
CA LYS A 41 23.56 21.06 10.19
C LYS A 41 22.86 20.69 11.49
N THR A 42 23.60 20.26 12.52
CA THR A 42 23.01 19.93 13.82
C THR A 42 22.45 21.18 14.51
N GLN A 43 23.14 22.33 14.44
CA GLN A 43 22.62 23.59 14.99
C GLN A 43 21.34 24.04 14.28
N VAL A 44 21.29 23.97 12.95
CA VAL A 44 20.10 24.32 12.16
C VAL A 44 18.93 23.39 12.49
N MET A 45 19.16 22.08 12.56
CA MET A 45 18.13 21.11 12.97
C MET A 45 17.64 21.37 14.40
N THR A 46 18.55 21.69 15.33
CA THR A 46 18.20 21.99 16.72
C THR A 46 17.38 23.28 16.81
N ASN A 47 17.77 24.33 16.08
CA ASN A 47 17.02 25.59 16.04
C ASN A 47 15.64 25.40 15.40
N GLN A 48 15.52 24.58 14.35
CA GLN A 48 14.22 24.23 13.76
C GLN A 48 13.33 23.43 14.72
N LEU A 49 13.93 22.53 15.52
CA LEU A 49 13.19 21.79 16.54
C LEU A 49 12.70 22.72 17.65
N LEU A 50 13.58 23.62 18.12
CA LEU A 50 13.26 24.63 19.13
C LEU A 50 12.19 25.61 18.65
N ASP A 51 12.22 26.02 17.38
CA ASP A 51 11.22 26.92 16.80
C ASP A 51 9.86 26.22 16.65
N LYS A 52 9.85 24.94 16.26
CA LYS A 52 8.62 24.12 16.24
C LYS A 52 8.05 23.88 17.63
N MET A 53 8.89 23.62 18.64
CA MET A 53 8.47 23.48 20.03
C MET A 53 7.97 24.81 20.60
N SER A 54 8.68 25.92 20.34
CA SER A 54 8.29 27.28 20.76
C SER A 54 6.97 27.69 20.11
N THR A 55 6.82 27.48 18.81
CA THR A 55 5.58 27.76 18.08
C THR A 55 4.44 26.87 18.59
N SER A 56 4.71 25.58 18.87
CA SER A 56 3.72 24.66 19.45
C SER A 56 3.31 25.05 20.87
N LEU A 57 4.23 25.58 21.69
CA LEU A 57 3.96 26.11 23.04
C LEU A 57 3.22 27.46 22.99
N ALA A 58 3.58 28.34 22.07
CA ALA A 58 2.99 29.67 21.91
C ALA A 58 1.57 29.62 21.29
N THR A 59 1.30 28.62 20.46
CA THR A 59 -0.03 28.33 19.91
C THR A 59 -0.84 27.37 20.78
N ASN A 60 -0.27 26.91 21.91
CA ASN A 60 -0.99 26.07 22.85
C ASN A 60 -2.04 26.92 23.60
N PRO A 61 -3.33 26.55 23.55
CA PRO A 61 -4.39 27.25 24.28
C PRO A 61 -4.11 27.39 25.78
N VAL A 62 -3.36 26.45 26.38
CA VAL A 62 -2.97 26.45 27.80
C VAL A 62 -2.10 27.65 28.19
N ALA A 63 -1.22 28.12 27.29
CA ALA A 63 -0.38 29.29 27.56
C ALA A 63 -1.16 30.62 27.42
N GLN A 64 -2.31 30.60 26.74
CA GLN A 64 -3.12 31.78 26.44
C GLN A 64 -4.42 31.85 27.26
N SER A 65 -4.84 30.77 27.93
CA SER A 65 -6.01 30.79 28.82
C SER A 65 -5.66 31.44 30.15
N GLY A 66 -6.05 32.71 30.30
CA GLY A 66 -6.20 33.33 31.62
C GLY A 66 -7.05 32.43 32.51
N ALA A 67 -6.42 31.88 33.55
CA ALA A 67 -6.89 30.78 34.38
C ALA A 67 -8.34 30.90 34.86
N LYS A 68 -9.16 29.91 34.49
CA LYS A 68 -10.44 29.58 35.15
C LYS A 68 -10.63 28.08 35.40
N GLY A 69 -9.60 27.25 35.18
CA GLY A 69 -9.59 25.81 35.45
C GLY A 69 -8.36 25.39 36.25
N ASN A 70 -8.36 24.18 36.82
CA ASN A 70 -7.14 23.62 37.41
C ASN A 70 -6.22 23.11 36.28
N LEU A 71 -4.90 23.17 36.49
CA LEU A 71 -3.89 22.73 35.51
C LEU A 71 -4.08 21.27 35.06
N GLN A 72 -4.68 20.41 35.89
CA GLN A 72 -4.92 19.01 35.54
C GLN A 72 -5.99 18.87 34.47
N ASP A 73 -7.04 19.69 34.52
CA ASP A 73 -8.10 19.74 33.51
C ASP A 73 -7.56 20.27 32.18
N GLU A 74 -6.73 21.32 32.22
CA GLU A 74 -6.08 21.88 31.02
C GLU A 74 -5.11 20.89 30.35
N VAL A 75 -4.31 20.16 31.14
CA VAL A 75 -3.43 19.10 30.63
C VAL A 75 -4.25 17.94 30.05
N LYS A 76 -5.34 17.54 30.71
CA LYS A 76 -6.24 16.48 30.22
C LYS A 76 -6.89 16.87 28.90
N ASP A 77 -7.37 18.10 28.77
CA ASP A 77 -7.98 18.62 27.55
C ASP A 77 -6.96 18.71 26.41
N ALA A 78 -5.74 19.15 26.69
CA ALA A 78 -4.65 19.16 25.72
C ALA A 78 -4.29 17.75 25.23
N LEU A 79 -4.17 16.77 26.15
CA LEU A 79 -3.91 15.37 25.80
C LEU A 79 -5.04 14.78 24.95
N LYS A 80 -6.30 15.07 25.30
CA LYS A 80 -7.46 14.66 24.52
C LYS A 80 -7.44 15.25 23.11
N SER A 81 -7.17 16.56 22.98
CA SER A 81 -7.08 17.23 21.68
C SER A 81 -6.00 16.61 20.79
N ILE A 82 -4.82 16.30 21.34
CA ILE A 82 -3.75 15.62 20.61
C ILE A 82 -4.18 14.21 20.17
N ALA A 83 -4.84 13.46 21.05
CA ALA A 83 -5.35 12.13 20.73
C ALA A 83 -6.41 12.19 19.61
N ASP A 84 -7.35 13.13 19.69
CA ASP A 84 -8.40 13.34 18.70
C ASP A 84 -7.81 13.74 17.33
N GLN A 85 -6.82 14.63 17.32
CA GLN A 85 -6.10 15.03 16.10
C GLN A 85 -5.36 13.84 15.47
N LYS A 86 -4.62 13.08 16.28
CA LYS A 86 -3.89 11.90 15.80
C LYS A 86 -4.84 10.87 15.21
N LEU A 87 -5.97 10.61 15.87
CA LEU A 87 -6.98 9.68 15.39
C LEU A 87 -7.63 10.19 14.11
N ALA A 88 -7.91 11.49 13.98
CA ALA A 88 -8.45 12.07 12.74
C ALA A 88 -7.49 11.92 11.55
N GLU A 89 -6.18 12.15 11.76
CA GLU A 89 -5.17 11.94 10.73
C GLU A 89 -5.02 10.45 10.36
N GLU A 90 -5.08 9.54 11.35
CA GLU A 90 -5.10 8.10 11.10
C GLU A 90 -6.31 7.69 10.26
N ARG A 91 -7.51 8.16 10.61
CA ARG A 91 -8.72 7.90 9.83
C ARG A 91 -8.62 8.40 8.40
N LYS A 92 -8.07 9.60 8.19
CA LYS A 92 -7.83 10.13 6.85
C LYS A 92 -6.81 9.29 6.08
N ALA A 93 -5.79 8.76 6.75
CA ALA A 93 -4.78 7.92 6.13
C ALA A 93 -5.34 6.57 5.64
N LEU A 94 -6.34 5.99 6.32
CA LEU A 94 -6.98 4.72 5.92
C LEU A 94 -7.53 4.77 4.48
N TYR A 95 -8.13 5.89 4.09
CA TYR A 95 -8.76 6.05 2.77
C TYR A 95 -7.78 6.47 1.66
N LYS A 96 -6.52 6.78 2.01
CA LYS A 96 -5.55 7.30 1.06
C LYS A 96 -5.22 6.26 0.00
N GLY A 97 -5.38 6.63 -1.27
CA GLY A 97 -5.08 5.76 -2.42
C GLY A 97 -6.25 4.88 -2.89
N TRP A 98 -7.42 5.02 -2.27
CA TRP A 98 -8.67 4.33 -2.64
C TRP A 98 -9.66 5.25 -3.37
N ASP A 99 -9.15 6.26 -4.08
CA ASP A 99 -9.92 7.25 -4.84
C ASP A 99 -10.65 6.67 -6.06
N LYS A 100 -10.12 5.58 -6.64
CA LYS A 100 -10.76 4.84 -7.75
C LYS A 100 -11.66 3.70 -7.28
N ALA A 101 -11.99 3.63 -5.99
CA ALA A 101 -12.90 2.61 -5.48
C ALA A 101 -14.32 2.83 -6.00
N ASN A 102 -14.96 1.78 -6.51
CA ASN A 102 -16.29 1.83 -7.08
C ASN A 102 -17.04 0.51 -6.86
N LYS A 103 -18.25 0.38 -7.39
CA LYS A 103 -18.95 -0.89 -7.58
C LYS A 103 -19.18 -1.15 -9.07
N ASN A 104 -19.09 -2.40 -9.48
CA ASN A 104 -19.56 -2.81 -10.81
C ASN A 104 -21.10 -2.90 -10.85
N THR A 105 -21.66 -3.27 -12.01
CA THR A 105 -23.12 -3.40 -12.21
C THR A 105 -23.79 -4.44 -11.31
N ASP A 106 -23.03 -5.44 -10.85
CA ASP A 106 -23.52 -6.48 -9.94
C ASP A 106 -23.40 -6.08 -8.46
N GLY A 107 -23.01 -4.83 -8.19
CA GLY A 107 -22.84 -4.28 -6.85
C GLY A 107 -21.56 -4.74 -6.14
N ARG A 108 -20.59 -5.30 -6.89
CA ARG A 108 -19.33 -5.85 -6.37
C ARG A 108 -18.30 -4.76 -6.24
N TYR A 109 -17.51 -4.78 -5.18
CA TYR A 109 -16.46 -3.78 -4.97
C TYR A 109 -15.38 -3.94 -6.03
N ILE A 110 -15.09 -2.84 -6.72
CA ILE A 110 -14.01 -2.74 -7.67
C ILE A 110 -13.08 -1.58 -7.32
N TYR A 111 -11.85 -1.65 -7.80
CA TYR A 111 -10.90 -0.55 -7.86
C TYR A 111 -10.55 -0.31 -9.33
N GLY A 112 -10.78 0.90 -9.83
CA GLY A 112 -10.62 1.26 -11.24
C GLY A 112 -11.96 1.50 -11.96
N GLU A 113 -11.89 1.64 -13.28
CA GLU A 113 -13.04 2.02 -14.10
C GLU A 113 -14.06 0.86 -14.23
N PRO A 114 -15.37 1.08 -13.95
CA PRO A 114 -16.39 0.05 -14.14
C PRO A 114 -16.48 -0.47 -15.58
N GLY A 115 -16.15 0.38 -16.57
CA GLY A 115 -16.14 0.04 -18.00
C GLY A 115 -14.77 -0.41 -18.53
N ALA A 116 -13.84 -0.80 -17.66
CA ALA A 116 -12.52 -1.28 -18.07
C ALA A 116 -12.65 -2.48 -19.04
N ARG A 117 -11.76 -2.55 -20.04
CA ARG A 117 -11.70 -3.70 -20.96
C ARG A 117 -11.37 -4.99 -20.22
N PHE A 118 -10.46 -4.94 -19.25
CA PHE A 118 -10.06 -6.10 -18.48
C PHE A 118 -10.49 -5.98 -17.01
N SER A 119 -10.94 -7.09 -16.44
CA SER A 119 -11.22 -7.22 -15.02
C SER A 119 -10.33 -8.28 -14.39
N LEU A 120 -9.65 -7.91 -13.32
CA LEU A 120 -8.95 -8.83 -12.42
C LEU A 120 -9.95 -9.25 -11.34
N ILE A 121 -10.64 -10.37 -11.53
CA ILE A 121 -11.61 -10.89 -10.56
C ILE A 121 -10.84 -11.74 -9.55
N ASN A 122 -10.60 -11.17 -8.37
CA ASN A 122 -9.71 -11.68 -7.36
C ASN A 122 -10.48 -12.37 -6.23
N TYR A 123 -10.35 -13.70 -6.15
CA TYR A 123 -10.82 -14.49 -5.03
C TYR A 123 -9.78 -14.44 -3.91
N GLU A 124 -10.15 -13.81 -2.81
CA GLU A 124 -9.25 -13.42 -1.73
C GLU A 124 -9.78 -13.90 -0.38
N ASP A 125 -8.84 -14.16 0.53
CA ASP A 125 -9.11 -14.48 1.93
C ASP A 125 -8.27 -13.54 2.80
N LEU A 126 -8.94 -12.78 3.67
CA LEU A 126 -8.30 -11.80 4.55
C LEU A 126 -7.36 -12.43 5.58
N GLU A 127 -7.45 -13.73 5.82
CA GLU A 127 -6.56 -14.49 6.68
C GLU A 127 -5.50 -15.29 5.91
N CYS A 128 -5.47 -15.23 4.57
CA CYS A 128 -4.47 -15.95 3.79
C CYS A 128 -3.12 -15.20 3.72
N PRO A 129 -2.00 -15.85 4.09
CA PRO A 129 -0.68 -15.22 4.03
C PRO A 129 -0.22 -14.88 2.60
N PHE A 130 -0.67 -15.62 1.59
CA PHE A 130 -0.38 -15.30 0.20
C PHE A 130 -1.19 -14.10 -0.30
N CYS A 131 -2.45 -13.98 0.11
CA CYS A 131 -3.31 -12.82 -0.18
C CYS A 131 -2.68 -11.54 0.43
N LYS A 132 -2.25 -11.62 1.69
CA LYS A 132 -1.52 -10.53 2.37
C LYS A 132 -0.27 -10.08 1.61
N ARG A 133 0.49 -11.02 1.02
CA ARG A 133 1.66 -10.69 0.17
C ARG A 133 1.26 -10.11 -1.19
N PHE A 134 0.11 -10.51 -1.72
CA PHE A 134 -0.34 -10.18 -3.06
C PHE A 134 -1.01 -8.81 -3.17
N LYS A 135 -1.65 -8.33 -2.09
CA LYS A 135 -2.57 -7.17 -2.06
C LYS A 135 -2.13 -5.90 -2.83
N GLU A 136 -0.84 -5.63 -2.94
CA GLU A 136 -0.32 -4.45 -3.68
C GLU A 136 -0.32 -4.65 -5.20
N THR A 137 -0.18 -5.89 -5.66
CA THR A 137 -0.05 -6.23 -7.09
C THR A 137 -1.26 -5.82 -7.92
N PRO A 138 -2.51 -6.21 -7.58
CA PRO A 138 -3.67 -5.87 -8.41
C PRO A 138 -3.92 -4.36 -8.41
N LYS A 139 -3.72 -3.69 -7.28
CA LYS A 139 -3.79 -2.23 -7.19
C LYS A 139 -2.77 -1.55 -8.12
N TYR A 140 -1.52 -2.00 -8.09
CA TYR A 140 -0.46 -1.46 -8.95
C TYR A 140 -0.77 -1.67 -10.44
N ILE A 141 -1.35 -2.81 -10.83
CA ILE A 141 -1.79 -3.05 -12.21
C ILE A 141 -2.84 -2.01 -12.62
N VAL A 142 -3.87 -1.80 -11.81
CA VAL A 142 -4.92 -0.80 -12.11
C VAL A 142 -4.35 0.62 -12.15
N ASP A 143 -3.44 0.96 -11.23
CA ASP A 143 -2.86 2.30 -11.16
C ASP A 143 -1.93 2.64 -12.32
N THR A 144 -1.28 1.63 -12.90
CA THR A 144 -0.36 1.79 -14.03
C THR A 144 -1.00 1.52 -15.39
N ALA A 145 -2.20 0.93 -15.42
CA ALA A 145 -2.95 0.71 -16.64
C ALA A 145 -3.31 2.05 -17.32
N THR A 146 -3.07 2.13 -18.62
CA THR A 146 -3.42 3.31 -19.40
C THR A 146 -4.93 3.37 -19.64
N ALA A 147 -5.46 4.60 -19.67
CA ALA A 147 -6.85 4.88 -20.06
C ALA A 147 -7.93 4.06 -19.30
N GLY A 148 -7.65 3.65 -18.05
CA GLY A 148 -8.60 2.87 -17.26
C GLY A 148 -8.89 1.47 -17.83
N ALA A 149 -7.93 0.89 -18.58
CA ALA A 149 -8.13 -0.37 -19.28
C ALA A 149 -8.31 -1.60 -18.37
N VAL A 150 -7.95 -1.49 -17.08
CA VAL A 150 -8.04 -2.59 -16.11
C VAL A 150 -8.77 -2.11 -14.86
N ASN A 151 -9.69 -2.94 -14.34
CA ASN A 151 -10.19 -2.82 -12.98
C ASN A 151 -9.85 -4.08 -12.16
N TRP A 152 -9.89 -3.94 -10.84
CA TRP A 152 -9.70 -5.02 -9.88
C TRP A 152 -10.99 -5.23 -9.11
N GLU A 153 -11.56 -6.42 -9.19
CA GLU A 153 -12.79 -6.80 -8.53
C GLU A 153 -12.52 -7.77 -7.38
N TRP A 154 -13.09 -7.50 -6.21
CA TRP A 154 -12.97 -8.39 -5.06
C TRP A 154 -14.06 -9.48 -5.06
N ARG A 155 -13.66 -10.70 -4.69
CA ARG A 155 -14.54 -11.84 -4.38
C ARG A 155 -14.09 -12.47 -3.07
N HIS A 156 -15.01 -12.62 -2.12
CA HIS A 156 -14.69 -13.28 -0.86
C HIS A 156 -14.52 -14.79 -1.07
N TYR A 157 -13.42 -15.34 -0.60
CA TYR A 157 -13.16 -16.78 -0.61
C TYR A 157 -12.51 -17.24 0.70
N PRO A 158 -13.17 -17.02 1.85
CA PRO A 158 -12.61 -17.42 3.14
C PRO A 158 -12.41 -18.93 3.17
N MET A 159 -11.15 -19.35 3.35
CA MET A 159 -10.80 -20.76 3.27
C MET A 159 -11.13 -21.46 4.59
N SER A 160 -11.62 -22.69 4.50
CA SER A 160 -12.12 -23.43 5.68
C SER A 160 -11.09 -23.62 6.79
N PHE A 161 -9.79 -23.66 6.46
CA PHE A 161 -8.70 -23.79 7.42
C PHE A 161 -8.27 -22.46 8.06
N HIS A 162 -8.88 -21.34 7.69
CA HIS A 162 -8.74 -20.04 8.35
C HIS A 162 -9.98 -19.61 9.15
N GLU A 163 -11.01 -20.46 9.18
CA GLU A 163 -12.23 -20.18 9.92
C GLU A 163 -12.04 -20.31 11.44
N PRO A 164 -12.79 -19.54 12.25
CA PRO A 164 -13.90 -18.62 11.87
C PRO A 164 -13.46 -17.19 11.50
N VAL A 165 -12.16 -16.90 11.57
CA VAL A 165 -11.66 -15.52 11.46
C VAL A 165 -11.78 -14.99 10.04
N ALA A 166 -11.59 -15.84 9.02
CA ALA A 166 -11.72 -15.46 7.63
C ALA A 166 -13.13 -14.98 7.27
N SER A 167 -14.18 -15.72 7.63
CA SER A 167 -15.56 -15.26 7.42
C SER A 167 -15.90 -14.02 8.25
N LYS A 168 -15.41 -13.93 9.49
CA LYS A 168 -15.59 -12.71 10.31
C LYS A 168 -14.97 -11.50 9.63
N ALA A 169 -13.76 -11.62 9.11
CA ALA A 169 -13.06 -10.55 8.41
C ALA A 169 -13.80 -10.09 7.16
N ALA A 170 -14.30 -11.03 6.35
CA ALA A 170 -15.12 -10.74 5.17
C ALA A 170 -16.39 -9.95 5.55
N ALA A 171 -17.09 -10.38 6.61
CA ALA A 171 -18.28 -9.69 7.11
C ALA A 171 -17.96 -8.27 7.64
N VAL A 172 -16.85 -8.10 8.36
CA VAL A 172 -16.36 -6.78 8.81
C VAL A 172 -16.20 -5.86 7.58
N ALA A 173 -15.56 -6.34 6.51
CA ALA A 173 -15.34 -5.55 5.30
C ALA A 173 -16.65 -5.11 4.64
N GLU A 174 -17.62 -6.02 4.49
CA GLU A 174 -18.95 -5.71 3.97
C GLU A 174 -19.68 -4.68 4.83
N CYS A 175 -19.68 -4.85 6.15
CA CYS A 175 -20.44 -4.00 7.07
C CYS A 175 -19.88 -2.59 7.23
N ILE A 176 -18.55 -2.44 7.15
CA ILE A 176 -17.94 -1.11 7.07
C ILE A 176 -18.31 -0.44 5.74
N ALA A 177 -18.22 -1.18 4.63
CA ALA A 177 -18.50 -0.66 3.30
C ALA A 177 -19.99 -0.33 3.07
N GLU A 178 -20.91 -1.02 3.72
CA GLU A 178 -22.34 -0.70 3.68
C GLU A 178 -22.62 0.72 4.18
N GLN A 179 -21.91 1.16 5.22
CA GLN A 179 -22.10 2.48 5.82
C GLN A 179 -21.22 3.57 5.20
N LYS A 180 -20.03 3.21 4.72
CA LYS A 180 -18.97 4.16 4.33
C LYS A 180 -18.57 4.09 2.85
N GLY A 181 -19.14 3.17 2.10
CA GLY A 181 -18.97 3.05 0.65
C GLY A 181 -17.72 2.28 0.22
N PRO A 182 -17.45 2.22 -1.11
CA PRO A 182 -16.42 1.36 -1.68
C PRO A 182 -15.00 1.67 -1.23
N SER A 183 -14.64 2.94 -1.02
CA SER A 183 -13.30 3.27 -0.52
C SER A 183 -13.06 2.70 0.88
N ALA A 184 -14.11 2.61 1.71
CA ALA A 184 -14.02 2.01 3.03
C ALA A 184 -13.82 0.50 2.98
N PHE A 185 -14.41 -0.17 1.98
CA PHE A 185 -14.17 -1.59 1.72
C PHE A 185 -12.68 -1.88 1.53
N TRP A 186 -12.04 -1.16 0.60
CA TRP A 186 -10.61 -1.35 0.33
C TRP A 186 -9.71 -0.92 1.49
N ALA A 187 -10.09 0.16 2.18
CA ALA A 187 -9.36 0.64 3.35
C ALA A 187 -9.38 -0.39 4.50
N VAL A 188 -10.53 -1.03 4.78
CA VAL A 188 -10.63 -2.02 5.86
C VAL A 188 -9.98 -3.36 5.49
N THR A 189 -10.03 -3.79 4.21
CA THR A 189 -9.29 -4.98 3.78
C THR A 189 -7.78 -4.77 3.87
N ASP A 190 -7.27 -3.59 3.46
CA ASP A 190 -5.86 -3.24 3.60
C ASP A 190 -5.43 -3.16 5.08
N TYR A 191 -6.25 -2.49 5.91
CA TYR A 191 -6.03 -2.43 7.35
C TYR A 191 -5.97 -3.83 7.96
N TRP A 192 -6.92 -4.70 7.64
CA TRP A 192 -6.94 -6.08 8.13
C TRP A 192 -5.66 -6.82 7.74
N PHE A 193 -5.26 -6.80 6.46
CA PHE A 193 -4.03 -7.45 6.01
C PHE A 193 -2.78 -6.90 6.70
N ASN A 194 -2.73 -5.61 7.01
CA ASN A 194 -1.59 -5.01 7.71
C ASN A 194 -1.44 -5.52 9.15
N HIS A 195 -2.55 -5.89 9.81
CA HIS A 195 -2.54 -6.23 11.24
C HIS A 195 -2.64 -7.74 11.52
N THR A 196 -3.31 -8.50 10.66
CA THR A 196 -3.53 -9.93 10.90
C THR A 196 -2.22 -10.73 10.94
N GLU A 197 -2.15 -11.67 11.90
CA GLU A 197 -1.15 -12.72 11.97
C GLU A 197 -1.39 -13.83 10.93
N THR A 198 -2.51 -13.76 10.18
CA THR A 198 -2.94 -14.72 9.14
C THR A 198 -3.17 -16.13 9.68
N ASN A 199 -3.53 -17.06 8.79
CA ASN A 199 -3.80 -18.46 9.11
C ASN A 199 -4.92 -18.64 10.16
N GLY A 200 -5.95 -17.80 10.10
CA GLY A 200 -7.09 -17.83 11.01
C GLY A 200 -6.81 -17.29 12.41
N LYS A 201 -5.72 -16.54 12.60
CA LYS A 201 -5.35 -15.96 13.91
C LYS A 201 -5.89 -14.56 14.13
N GLY A 202 -6.15 -13.81 13.07
CA GLY A 202 -6.55 -12.41 13.16
C GLY A 202 -5.52 -11.56 13.90
N PHE A 203 -6.01 -10.61 14.69
CA PHE A 203 -5.18 -9.75 15.55
C PHE A 203 -6.01 -9.25 16.73
N LYS A 204 -5.33 -8.88 17.82
CA LYS A 204 -5.94 -8.59 19.13
C LYS A 204 -7.01 -7.50 19.09
N ASP A 205 -6.79 -6.44 18.32
CA ASP A 205 -7.64 -5.24 18.33
C ASP A 205 -8.63 -5.18 17.16
N ALA A 206 -8.95 -6.31 16.52
CA ALA A 206 -9.87 -6.37 15.38
C ALA A 206 -11.28 -5.82 15.72
N ASP A 207 -11.73 -5.98 16.97
CA ASP A 207 -13.03 -5.47 17.42
C ASP A 207 -13.08 -3.94 17.54
N SER A 208 -11.93 -3.24 17.42
CA SER A 208 -11.87 -1.78 17.38
C SER A 208 -12.11 -1.18 15.98
N ILE A 209 -12.12 -2.00 14.92
CA ILE A 209 -12.33 -1.56 13.54
C ILE A 209 -13.59 -0.68 13.39
N PRO A 210 -14.77 -1.04 13.95
CA PRO A 210 -15.97 -0.22 13.77
C PRO A 210 -15.80 1.22 14.27
N ALA A 211 -15.18 1.37 15.45
CA ALA A 211 -14.88 2.68 16.01
C ALA A 211 -13.86 3.46 15.17
N LEU A 212 -12.83 2.77 14.67
CA LEU A 212 -11.80 3.36 13.81
C LEU A 212 -12.39 3.91 12.50
N PHE A 213 -13.37 3.23 11.91
CA PHE A 213 -14.04 3.67 10.68
C PHE A 213 -15.25 4.59 10.93
N GLU A 214 -15.50 4.98 12.18
CA GLU A 214 -16.62 5.85 12.61
C GLU A 214 -17.99 5.34 12.12
N VAL A 215 -18.20 4.03 12.12
CA VAL A 215 -19.52 3.47 11.78
C VAL A 215 -20.46 3.53 12.97
N ASP A 216 -21.77 3.54 12.68
CA ASP A 216 -22.78 3.37 13.72
C ASP A 216 -22.73 1.93 14.24
N GLN A 217 -22.47 1.77 15.54
CA GLN A 217 -22.27 0.46 16.16
C GLN A 217 -23.53 -0.41 16.06
N ALA A 218 -24.73 0.14 16.26
CA ALA A 218 -25.96 -0.64 16.23
C ALA A 218 -26.27 -1.15 14.81
N LYS A 219 -26.02 -0.32 13.79
CA LYS A 219 -26.12 -0.74 12.38
C LYS A 219 -25.05 -1.77 12.03
N TYR A 220 -23.84 -1.59 12.53
CA TYR A 220 -22.74 -2.53 12.32
C TYR A 220 -23.06 -3.91 12.92
N ASP A 221 -23.52 -3.96 14.18
CA ASP A 221 -23.88 -5.21 14.87
C ASP A 221 -25.04 -5.93 14.14
N THR A 222 -26.01 -5.16 13.66
CA THR A 222 -27.10 -5.68 12.82
C THR A 222 -26.57 -6.28 11.51
N CYS A 223 -25.64 -5.59 10.85
CA CYS A 223 -25.03 -6.06 9.62
C CYS A 223 -24.19 -7.34 9.83
N MET A 224 -23.44 -7.43 10.93
CA MET A 224 -22.63 -8.62 11.24
C MET A 224 -23.48 -9.89 11.42
N GLY A 225 -24.75 -9.74 11.82
CA GLY A 225 -25.74 -10.83 11.87
C GLY A 225 -26.60 -10.99 10.61
N SER A 226 -26.32 -10.22 9.54
CA SER A 226 -27.17 -10.17 8.35
C SER A 226 -27.03 -11.40 7.47
N THR A 227 -28.17 -12.02 7.16
CA THR A 227 -28.24 -13.11 6.17
C THR A 227 -27.81 -12.68 4.78
N GLU A 228 -27.95 -11.40 4.41
CA GLU A 228 -27.53 -10.90 3.09
C GLU A 228 -26.01 -10.82 2.96
N VAL A 229 -25.30 -10.44 4.03
CA VAL A 229 -23.82 -10.44 4.05
C VAL A 229 -23.30 -11.87 3.94
N ILE A 230 -23.88 -12.79 4.73
CA ILE A 230 -23.52 -14.22 4.68
C ILE A 230 -23.78 -14.79 3.28
N LYS A 231 -24.91 -14.46 2.67
CA LYS A 231 -25.28 -14.88 1.33
C LYS A 231 -24.32 -14.33 0.27
N ARG A 232 -23.91 -13.06 0.37
CA ARG A 232 -22.92 -12.44 -0.52
C ARG A 232 -21.59 -13.20 -0.49
N ILE A 233 -21.06 -13.47 0.70
CA ILE A 233 -19.81 -14.20 0.89
C ILE A 233 -19.94 -15.62 0.31
N LYS A 234 -21.03 -16.31 0.62
CA LYS A 234 -21.31 -17.66 0.10
C LYS A 234 -21.41 -17.70 -1.42
N GLN A 235 -22.08 -16.72 -2.04
CA GLN A 235 -22.19 -16.61 -3.49
C GLN A 235 -20.82 -16.45 -4.16
N ASP A 236 -19.89 -15.75 -3.53
CA ASP A 236 -18.52 -15.63 -4.04
C ASP A 236 -17.77 -16.94 -3.93
N MET A 237 -17.88 -17.64 -2.81
CA MET A 237 -17.29 -18.97 -2.65
C MET A 237 -17.84 -19.96 -3.69
N GLU A 238 -19.15 -19.99 -3.89
CA GLU A 238 -19.79 -20.87 -4.89
C GLU A 238 -19.34 -20.52 -6.31
N ALA A 239 -19.29 -19.22 -6.67
CA ALA A 239 -18.81 -18.77 -7.97
C ALA A 239 -17.34 -19.14 -8.19
N GLY A 240 -16.49 -18.97 -7.17
CA GLY A 240 -15.08 -19.35 -7.23
C GLY A 240 -14.90 -20.86 -7.40
N SER A 241 -15.61 -21.67 -6.60
CA SER A 241 -15.59 -23.13 -6.73
C SER A 241 -16.04 -23.58 -8.12
N ALA A 242 -17.11 -22.98 -8.67
CA ALA A 242 -17.59 -23.27 -10.02
C ALA A 242 -16.57 -22.86 -11.11
N ALA A 243 -15.79 -21.81 -10.87
CA ALA A 243 -14.69 -21.38 -11.73
C ALA A 243 -13.38 -22.16 -11.51
N GLY A 244 -13.37 -23.19 -10.65
CA GLY A 244 -12.20 -24.03 -10.38
C GLY A 244 -11.18 -23.43 -9.41
N VAL A 245 -11.57 -22.46 -8.59
CA VAL A 245 -10.71 -21.90 -7.54
C VAL A 245 -10.54 -22.92 -6.41
N ASP A 246 -9.30 -23.35 -6.19
CA ASP A 246 -8.91 -24.31 -5.14
C ASP A 246 -8.02 -23.69 -4.05
N GLY A 247 -7.58 -22.45 -4.22
CA GLY A 247 -6.77 -21.71 -3.27
C GLY A 247 -6.78 -20.19 -3.51
N THR A 248 -6.33 -19.44 -2.51
CA THR A 248 -6.27 -17.97 -2.56
C THR A 248 -4.82 -17.45 -2.46
N PRO A 249 -4.47 -16.34 -3.16
CA PRO A 249 -5.33 -15.64 -4.10
C PRO A 249 -5.41 -16.42 -5.42
N THR A 250 -6.59 -16.39 -6.06
CA THR A 250 -6.75 -16.78 -7.47
C THR A 250 -7.38 -15.62 -8.21
N THR A 251 -6.75 -15.19 -9.30
CA THR A 251 -7.25 -14.11 -10.14
C THR A 251 -7.77 -14.67 -11.46
N ILE A 252 -9.04 -14.42 -11.77
CA ILE A 252 -9.59 -14.65 -13.09
C ILE A 252 -9.44 -13.35 -13.89
N VAL A 253 -8.60 -13.38 -14.92
CA VAL A 253 -8.43 -12.26 -15.86
C VAL A 253 -9.49 -12.40 -16.94
N ARG A 254 -10.47 -11.49 -16.94
CA ARG A 254 -11.56 -11.43 -17.92
C ARG A 254 -11.33 -10.30 -18.93
N ASP A 255 -11.46 -10.57 -20.22
CA ASP A 255 -11.65 -9.54 -21.25
C ASP A 255 -13.16 -9.29 -21.40
N ASN A 256 -13.63 -8.15 -20.91
CA ASN A 256 -15.05 -7.78 -20.89
C ASN A 256 -15.61 -7.53 -22.30
N VAL A 257 -14.77 -7.41 -23.33
CA VAL A 257 -15.21 -7.27 -24.72
C VAL A 257 -15.45 -8.64 -25.36
N THR A 258 -14.56 -9.60 -25.13
CA THR A 258 -14.64 -10.93 -25.77
C THR A 258 -15.31 -11.99 -24.90
N GLY A 259 -15.41 -11.75 -23.60
CA GLY A 259 -15.87 -12.72 -22.61
C GLY A 259 -14.84 -13.80 -22.26
N LYS A 260 -13.62 -13.74 -22.84
CA LYS A 260 -12.56 -14.71 -22.56
C LYS A 260 -12.04 -14.54 -21.14
N GLU A 261 -11.82 -15.66 -20.46
CA GLU A 261 -11.27 -15.71 -19.10
C GLU A 261 -10.01 -16.57 -19.04
N VAL A 262 -9.01 -16.12 -18.27
CA VAL A 262 -7.79 -16.87 -17.98
C VAL A 262 -7.54 -16.84 -16.47
N SER A 263 -7.38 -18.00 -15.86
CA SER A 263 -7.06 -18.12 -14.43
C SER A 263 -5.55 -17.97 -14.17
N VAL A 264 -5.22 -17.18 -13.16
CA VAL A 264 -3.87 -16.97 -12.63
C VAL A 264 -3.87 -17.32 -11.15
N VAL A 265 -3.24 -18.45 -10.81
CA VAL A 265 -3.26 -19.01 -9.45
C VAL A 265 -2.07 -18.50 -8.63
N GLY A 266 -2.37 -18.11 -7.40
CA GLY A 266 -1.40 -17.68 -6.40
C GLY A 266 -0.99 -16.21 -6.50
N ALA A 267 -0.14 -15.80 -5.56
CA ALA A 267 0.40 -14.45 -5.48
C ALA A 267 1.47 -14.22 -6.56
N GLN A 268 1.04 -14.04 -7.81
CA GLN A 268 1.90 -13.85 -8.98
C GLN A 268 2.37 -12.40 -9.13
N PRO A 269 3.53 -12.15 -9.76
CA PRO A 269 4.03 -10.79 -9.97
C PRO A 269 3.28 -10.07 -11.10
N PHE A 270 3.38 -8.74 -11.13
CA PHE A 270 2.87 -7.85 -12.18
C PHE A 270 3.13 -8.37 -13.60
N SER A 271 4.35 -8.83 -13.89
CA SER A 271 4.74 -9.32 -15.23
C SER A 271 3.86 -10.46 -15.72
N LYS A 272 3.40 -11.33 -14.81
CA LYS A 272 2.55 -12.47 -15.19
C LYS A 272 1.20 -12.00 -15.74
N PHE A 273 0.63 -10.95 -15.15
CA PHE A 273 -0.64 -10.38 -15.61
C PHE A 273 -0.48 -9.66 -16.95
N VAL A 274 0.63 -8.98 -17.16
CA VAL A 274 0.95 -8.37 -18.46
C VAL A 274 1.03 -9.43 -19.56
N GLU A 275 1.74 -10.54 -19.31
CA GLU A 275 1.84 -11.66 -20.25
C GLU A 275 0.45 -12.22 -20.62
N VAL A 276 -0.41 -12.45 -19.61
CA VAL A 276 -1.77 -12.98 -19.82
C VAL A 276 -2.62 -12.02 -20.64
N ILE A 277 -2.65 -10.74 -20.26
CA ILE A 277 -3.43 -9.72 -20.97
C ILE A 277 -2.94 -9.58 -22.41
N GLN A 278 -1.62 -9.55 -22.64
CA GLN A 278 -1.04 -9.43 -23.98
C GLN A 278 -1.39 -10.64 -24.87
N ALA A 279 -1.38 -11.85 -24.31
CA ALA A 279 -1.80 -13.05 -25.02
C ALA A 279 -3.30 -12.97 -25.41
N MET A 280 -4.16 -12.53 -24.49
CA MET A 280 -5.60 -12.35 -24.76
C MET A 280 -5.87 -11.32 -25.88
N VAL A 281 -5.13 -10.20 -25.89
CA VAL A 281 -5.23 -9.20 -26.96
C VAL A 281 -4.77 -9.76 -28.31
N THR A 282 -3.66 -10.50 -28.32
CA THR A 282 -3.09 -11.04 -29.58
C THR A 282 -4.02 -12.08 -30.21
N ASP A 283 -4.63 -12.94 -29.41
CA ASP A 283 -5.59 -13.93 -29.91
C ASP A 283 -6.83 -13.24 -30.51
N SER A 284 -7.36 -12.21 -29.84
CA SER A 284 -8.53 -11.45 -30.32
C SER A 284 -8.28 -10.78 -31.68
N GLN A 285 -7.04 -10.37 -31.96
CA GLN A 285 -6.65 -9.76 -33.24
C GLN A 285 -6.54 -10.78 -34.38
N LYS A 286 -6.22 -12.04 -34.08
CA LYS A 286 -6.21 -13.12 -35.07
C LYS A 286 -7.63 -13.51 -35.46
N ASP A 287 -8.54 -13.57 -34.50
CA ASP A 287 -9.94 -13.91 -34.76
C ASP A 287 -10.62 -12.86 -35.65
N THR A 288 -10.30 -11.58 -35.45
CA THR A 288 -10.84 -10.47 -36.26
C THR A 288 -10.18 -10.32 -37.65
N SER A 289 -8.99 -10.86 -37.87
CA SER A 289 -8.30 -10.83 -39.17
C SER A 289 -8.49 -12.09 -40.03
N GLY A 290 -9.04 -13.17 -39.45
CA GLY A 290 -9.36 -14.41 -40.16
C GLY A 290 -10.69 -14.40 -40.93
N GLU A 291 -11.54 -13.38 -40.72
CA GLU A 291 -12.91 -13.32 -41.28
C GLU A 291 -13.02 -12.50 -42.59
N THR A 292 -11.91 -12.24 -43.28
CA THR A 292 -11.90 -11.68 -44.64
C THR A 292 -11.15 -12.58 -45.62
N SER A 293 -11.74 -13.72 -45.97
CA SER A 293 -11.41 -14.41 -47.23
C SER A 293 -12.64 -14.34 -48.15
N PRO A 294 -12.59 -13.60 -49.27
CA PRO A 294 -13.69 -13.58 -50.22
C PRO A 294 -13.81 -14.98 -50.84
N SER A 295 -14.94 -15.64 -50.63
CA SER A 295 -15.34 -16.80 -51.42
C SER A 295 -15.33 -16.42 -52.90
N GLN A 296 -14.35 -16.90 -53.65
CA GLN A 296 -14.41 -16.85 -55.11
C GLN A 296 -15.60 -17.69 -55.58
N PRO A 297 -16.47 -17.17 -56.46
CA PRO A 297 -17.51 -17.99 -57.07
C PRO A 297 -16.85 -19.00 -58.02
N GLU A 298 -17.14 -20.27 -57.79
CA GLU A 298 -16.76 -21.35 -58.69
C GLU A 298 -17.67 -21.32 -59.93
N LYS A 299 -17.04 -20.97 -61.07
CA LYS A 299 -17.42 -21.15 -62.49
C LYS A 299 -18.83 -20.78 -62.97
#